data_AF-A0A7C7T0P9-F1
#
_entry.id   AF-A0A7C7T0P9-F1
#
_cell.length_a   1.000
_cell.length_b   1.000
_cell.length_c   1.000
_cell.angle_alpha   90.00
_cell.angle_beta   90.00
_cell.angle_gamma   90.00
#
_symmetry.space_group_name_H-M   'P 1'
#
loop_
_entity.id
_entity.type
_entity.pdbx_description
1 polymer ?
#
loop_
_entity_poly.entity_id
_entity_poly.type
_entity_poly.pdbx_seq_one_letter_code
_entity_poly.pdbx_strand_id
1 'polypeptide(L)'
;MSADSAKQYAEDDQALLRTGDSLVDREEKGRAADGTEVCLLTSKIPLRDADGNVTGLVGICRNITKRKRAEELLRAAKETA
;
A
#
# COMPACT_ATOMS: atom_id res chain seq x y z
N MET A 1 -3.82 -11.23 -7.41
CA MET A 1 -4.08 -9.80 -7.75
C MET A 1 -5.11 -9.78 -8.87
N SER A 2 -6.19 -8.98 -8.78
CA SER A 2 -7.12 -8.83 -9.91
C SER A 2 -6.49 -7.95 -11.00
N ALA A 3 -6.99 -8.06 -12.24
CA ALA A 3 -6.52 -7.23 -13.34
C ALA A 3 -6.71 -5.73 -13.06
N ASP A 4 -7.83 -5.36 -12.45
CA ASP A 4 -8.13 -3.97 -12.08
C ASP A 4 -7.16 -3.41 -11.03
N SER A 5 -6.81 -4.20 -10.00
CA SER A 5 -5.82 -3.77 -9.00
C SER A 5 -4.43 -3.62 -9.61
N ALA A 6 -4.03 -4.50 -10.53
CA ALA A 6 -2.73 -4.41 -11.20
C ALA A 6 -2.60 -3.12 -12.02
N LYS A 7 -3.68 -2.73 -12.72
CA LYS A 7 -3.74 -1.49 -13.50
C LYS A 7 -3.58 -0.26 -12.60
N GLN A 8 -4.32 -0.20 -11.49
CA GLN A 8 -4.23 0.93 -10.56
C GLN A 8 -2.81 1.10 -10.01
N TYR A 9 -2.14 0.00 -9.64
CA TYR A 9 -0.76 0.06 -9.16
C TYR A 9 0.20 0.65 -10.19
N ALA A 10 0.05 0.26 -11.45
CA ALA A 10 0.88 0.77 -12.53
C ALA A 10 0.63 2.26 -12.81
N GLU A 11 -0.63 2.70 -12.75
CA GLU A 11 -0.98 4.12 -12.91
C GLU A 11 -0.42 4.97 -11.77
N ASP A 12 -0.54 4.49 -10.53
CA ASP A 12 0.04 5.15 -9.36
C ASP A 12 1.57 5.23 -9.49
N ASP A 13 2.23 4.14 -9.89
CA ASP A 13 3.68 4.10 -10.09
C ASP A 13 4.13 5.07 -11.17
N GLN A 14 3.43 5.12 -12.30
CA GLN A 14 3.72 6.08 -13.36
C GLN A 14 3.54 7.52 -12.92
N ALA A 15 2.55 7.81 -12.08
CA ALA A 15 2.36 9.14 -11.52
C ALA A 15 3.53 9.51 -10.60
N LEU A 16 3.93 8.64 -9.69
CA LEU A 16 5.04 8.89 -8.76
C LEU A 16 6.39 9.01 -9.47
N LEU A 17 6.63 8.21 -10.51
CA LEU A 17 7.82 8.33 -11.35
C LEU A 17 7.88 9.68 -12.07
N ARG A 18 6.73 10.19 -12.53
CA ARG A 18 6.64 11.46 -13.25
C ARG A 18 6.77 12.67 -12.34
N THR A 19 6.12 12.65 -11.17
CA THR A 19 6.13 13.80 -10.25
C THR A 19 7.32 13.79 -9.30
N GLY A 20 7.87 12.61 -9.00
CA GLY A 20 8.87 12.44 -7.96
C GLY A 20 8.30 12.59 -6.54
N ASP A 21 6.98 12.48 -6.39
CA ASP A 21 6.33 12.45 -5.08
C ASP A 21 6.45 11.08 -4.43
N SER A 22 6.20 11.04 -3.12
CA SER A 22 6.13 9.81 -2.34
C SER A 22 4.70 9.46 -2.01
N LEU A 23 4.41 8.17 -2.00
CA LEU A 23 3.21 7.61 -1.42
C LEU A 23 3.60 6.95 -0.10
N VAL A 24 2.99 7.36 1.01
CA VAL A 24 3.36 6.88 2.35
C VAL A 24 2.13 6.31 3.04
N ASP A 25 2.27 5.09 3.55
CA ASP A 25 1.30 4.42 4.41
C ASP A 25 -0.15 4.43 3.88
N ARG A 26 -0.33 4.20 2.59
CA ARG A 26 -1.66 4.01 2.00
C ARG A 26 -2.20 2.63 2.37
N GLU A 27 -3.35 2.61 3.02
CA GLU A 27 -4.09 1.37 3.25
C GLU A 27 -4.82 0.93 1.99
N GLU A 28 -4.64 -0.32 1.61
CA GLU A 28 -5.20 -0.87 0.38
C GLU A 28 -5.67 -2.31 0.57
N LYS A 29 -6.69 -2.71 -0.19
CA LYS A 29 -7.15 -4.09 -0.23
C LYS A 29 -6.29 -4.87 -1.22
N GLY A 30 -5.70 -5.96 -0.74
CA GLY A 30 -4.93 -6.90 -1.53
C GLY A 30 -5.53 -8.30 -1.48
N ARG A 31 -4.92 -9.18 -2.26
CA ARG A 31 -5.24 -10.62 -2.25
C ARG A 31 -3.95 -11.41 -2.15
N ALA A 32 -3.83 -12.26 -1.14
CA ALA A 32 -2.71 -13.18 -0.96
C ALA A 32 -2.72 -14.28 -2.05
N ALA A 33 -1.62 -15.04 -2.14
CA ALA A 33 -1.46 -16.10 -3.13
C ALA A 33 -2.50 -17.22 -2.99
N ASP A 34 -2.95 -17.48 -1.76
CA ASP A 34 -4.01 -18.44 -1.43
C ASP A 34 -5.44 -17.91 -1.71
N GLY A 35 -5.57 -16.68 -2.22
CA GLY A 35 -6.85 -16.05 -2.52
C GLY A 35 -7.48 -15.27 -1.37
N THR A 36 -6.89 -15.29 -0.17
CA THR A 36 -7.39 -14.57 1.00
C THR A 36 -7.29 -13.05 0.81
N GLU A 37 -8.34 -12.32 1.19
CA GLU A 37 -8.29 -10.86 1.23
C GLU A 37 -7.41 -10.37 2.38
N VAL A 38 -6.52 -9.44 2.06
CA VAL A 38 -5.59 -8.85 3.03
C VAL A 38 -5.67 -7.34 2.98
N CYS A 39 -5.38 -6.69 4.09
CA CYS A 39 -5.14 -5.25 4.13
C CYS A 39 -3.63 -5.01 4.09
N LEU A 40 -3.19 -4.23 3.11
CA LEU A 40 -1.80 -3.85 2.93
C LEU A 40 -1.62 -2.37 3.29
N LEU A 41 -0.51 -2.06 3.94
CA LEU A 41 -0.03 -0.71 4.16
C LEU A 41 1.17 -0.49 3.25
N THR A 42 0.96 0.30 2.20
CA THR A 42 1.92 0.46 1.10
C THR A 42 2.58 1.83 1.17
N SER A 43 3.90 1.85 1.03
CA SER A 43 4.69 3.06 0.80
C SER A 43 5.54 2.88 -0.47
N LYS A 44 5.70 3.95 -1.25
CA LYS A 44 6.50 3.99 -2.47
C LYS A 44 7.28 5.29 -2.51
N ILE A 45 8.60 5.19 -2.48
CA ILE A 45 9.52 6.33 -2.41
C ILE A 45 10.36 6.39 -3.68
N PRO A 46 10.44 7.55 -4.37
CA PRO A 46 11.30 7.71 -5.54
C PRO A 46 12.78 7.51 -5.21
N LEU A 47 13.44 6.68 -6.01
CA LEU A 47 14.89 6.58 -6.04
C LEU A 47 15.41 7.66 -7.00
N ARG A 48 16.42 8.41 -6.54
CA ARG A 48 17.03 9.49 -7.32
C ARG A 48 18.49 9.20 -7.60
N ASP A 49 18.96 9.57 -8.79
CA ASP A 49 20.39 9.60 -9.11
C ASP A 49 21.09 10.83 -8.52
N ALA A 50 22.38 10.97 -8.81
CA ALA A 50 23.20 12.09 -8.31
C ALA A 50 22.75 13.47 -8.86
N ASP A 51 22.07 13.49 -10.00
CA ASP A 51 21.56 14.70 -10.65
C ASP A 51 20.12 15.03 -10.18
N GLY A 52 19.54 14.20 -9.29
CA GLY A 52 18.21 14.37 -8.72
C GLY A 52 17.07 13.78 -9.56
N ASN A 53 17.38 13.14 -10.68
CA ASN A 53 16.37 12.53 -11.55
C ASN A 53 15.80 11.27 -10.92
N VAL A 54 14.50 11.04 -11.08
CA VAL A 54 13.85 9.81 -10.60
C VAL A 54 14.21 8.65 -11.52
N THR A 55 14.88 7.64 -10.98
CA THR A 55 15.33 6.45 -11.74
C THR A 55 14.51 5.21 -11.43
N GLY A 56 13.67 5.26 -10.38
CA GLY A 56 12.81 4.15 -10.00
C GLY A 56 12.01 4.47 -8.73
N LEU A 57 11.33 3.44 -8.21
CA LEU A 57 10.60 3.50 -6.94
C LEU A 57 11.08 2.38 -6.01
N VAL A 58 11.20 2.67 -4.72
CA VAL A 58 11.35 1.69 -3.65
C VAL A 58 9.98 1.51 -2.99
N GLY A 59 9.40 0.32 -3.14
CA GLY A 59 8.10 -0.03 -2.55
C GLY A 59 8.24 -0.90 -1.30
N ILE A 60 7.47 -0.59 -0.26
CA ILE A 60 7.31 -1.41 0.93
C ILE A 60 5.82 -1.68 1.12
N CYS A 61 5.43 -2.96 1.15
CA CYS A 61 4.06 -3.38 1.43
C CYS A 61 4.03 -4.21 2.71
N ARG A 62 3.30 -3.74 3.73
CA ARG A 62 3.15 -4.44 5.02
C ARG A 62 1.75 -5.02 5.13
N ASN A 63 1.63 -6.32 5.40
CA ASN A 63 0.32 -6.90 5.71
C ASN A 63 -0.12 -6.50 7.13
N ILE A 64 -1.17 -5.67 7.20
CA ILE A 64 -1.73 -5.13 8.45
C ILE A 64 -3.06 -5.77 8.83
N THR A 65 -3.47 -6.86 8.17
CA THR A 65 -4.77 -7.52 8.39
C THR A 65 -4.98 -7.88 9.86
N LYS A 66 -3.95 -8.43 10.53
CA LYS A 66 -4.02 -8.78 11.95
C LYS A 66 -4.21 -7.53 12.84
N ARG A 67 -3.51 -6.44 12.52
CA ARG A 67 -3.63 -5.15 13.22
C ARG A 67 -5.05 -4.61 13.11
N LYS A 68 -5.61 -4.56 11.90
CA LYS A 68 -6.99 -4.06 11.65
C LYS A 68 -8.04 -4.87 12.40
N ARG A 69 -7.95 -6.21 12.38
CA ARG A 69 -8.86 -7.08 13.14
C ARG A 69 -8.78 -6.84 14.65
N ALA A 70 -7.58 -6.63 15.19
CA ALA A 70 -7.43 -6.31 16.61
C ALA A 70 -8.04 -4.94 16.97
N GLU A 71 -7.87 -3.93 16.10
CA GLU A 71 -8.48 -2.60 16.28
C GLU A 71 -10.01 -2.66 16.23
N GLU A 72 -10.58 -3.46 15.32
CA GLU A 72 -12.03 -3.67 15.21
C GLU A 72 -12.61 -4.36 16.44
N LEU A 73 -11.96 -5.43 16.92
CA LEU A 73 -12.37 -6.11 18.16
C LEU A 73 -12.32 -5.19 19.37
N LEU A 74 -11.25 -4.38 19.49
CA LEU A 74 -11.13 -3.42 20.57
C LEU A 74 -12.20 -2.33 20.49
N ARG A 75 -12.55 -1.87 19.28
CA ARG A 75 -13.62 -0.89 19.07
C ARG A 75 -14.98 -1.47 19.47
N ALA A 76 -15.31 -2.67 18.99
CA ALA A 76 -16.57 -3.33 19.32
C ALA A 76 -16.73 -3.57 20.83
N ALA A 77 -15.64 -3.97 21.51
CA ALA A 77 -15.65 -4.17 22.96
C ALA A 77 -15.86 -2.87 23.75
N LYS A 78 -15.42 -1.72 23.22
CA LYS A 78 -15.65 -0.40 23.82
C LYS A 78 -17.05 0.14 23.57
N GLU A 79 -17.69 -0.23 22.46
CA GLU A 79 -19.05 0.22 22.10
C GLU A 79 -20.15 -0.59 22.81
N THR A 80 -19.82 -1.77 23.34
CA THR A 80 -20.74 -2.65 24.08
C THR A 80 -20.65 -2.52 25.60
N ALA A 81 -19.81 -1.61 26.11
CA ALA A 81 -19.63 -1.27 27.52
C ALA A 81 -20.31 0.06 27.87
#